data_AF-A0A2T2ZBP3-F1
#
_entry.id   AF-A0A2T2ZBP3-F1
#
_cell.length_a   1.000
_cell.length_b   1.000
_cell.length_c   1.000
_cell.angle_alpha   90.00
_cell.angle_beta   90.00
_cell.angle_gamma   90.00
#
_symmetry.space_group_name_H-M   'P 1'
#
loop_
_entity.id
_entity.type
_entity.pdbx_description
1 polymer ?
#
loop_
_entity_poly.entity_id
_entity_poly.type
_entity_poly.pdbx_seq_one_letter_code
_entity_poly.pdbx_strand_id
1 'polypeptide(L)'
;MLGHSHATSGALAWAGAAAALPLSILTFPAAQIGHLGTVDLLMGTFLTAGAALLPDADHPSGTISHALGPITHTACKIISTVSGGHRHATHSLAFVAAVTYGTWAGEHWVGRWFTLGLVFFLLALAVRALNLCPPGEGLRSYTTIAVLAVAGTFAMDQWISDKPSWLPFSVGLGALAHLIGDCLTDRGCRLFWPLDIRTRIPIIDRTGNKVETWVISPLFVLGTLAALWYVITHQP
;
A
#
# COMPACT_ATOMS: atom_id res chain seq x y z
N MET A 1 -4.62 -2.99 15.47
CA MET A 1 -5.06 -2.04 14.42
C MET A 1 -5.08 -2.81 13.12
N LEU A 2 -6.20 -2.84 12.39
CA LEU A 2 -6.34 -3.70 11.22
C LEU A 2 -5.34 -3.33 10.10
N GLY A 3 -5.05 -2.04 9.87
CA GLY A 3 -4.14 -1.62 8.79
C GLY A 3 -2.64 -1.79 9.03
N HIS A 4 -2.16 -1.97 10.28
CA HIS A 4 -0.71 -1.99 10.56
C HIS A 4 -0.01 -3.21 9.96
N SER A 5 -0.64 -4.38 10.11
CA SER A 5 -0.09 -5.64 9.62
C SER A 5 -0.14 -5.73 8.10
N HIS A 6 -1.17 -5.18 7.47
CA HIS A 6 -1.22 -5.01 6.01
C HIS A 6 -0.16 -4.02 5.49
N ALA A 7 0.07 -2.91 6.19
CA ALA A 7 1.12 -1.96 5.79
C ALA A 7 2.53 -2.57 5.89
N THR A 8 2.82 -3.27 7.00
CA THR A 8 4.12 -3.93 7.19
C THR A 8 4.32 -5.11 6.23
N SER A 9 3.26 -5.86 5.88
CA SER A 9 3.36 -6.89 4.84
C SER A 9 3.56 -6.29 3.44
N GLY A 10 2.93 -5.14 3.14
CA GLY A 10 3.17 -4.39 1.91
C GLY A 10 4.62 -3.90 1.78
N ALA A 11 5.18 -3.35 2.86
CA ALA A 11 6.60 -2.97 2.92
C ALA A 11 7.52 -4.17 2.64
N LEU A 12 7.25 -5.31 3.28
CA LEU A 12 8.01 -6.54 3.06
C LEU A 12 7.86 -7.05 1.63
N ALA A 13 6.65 -7.01 1.07
CA ALA A 13 6.38 -7.45 -0.28
C ALA A 13 7.22 -6.66 -1.30
N TRP A 14 7.29 -5.34 -1.15
CA TRP A 14 8.15 -4.52 -2.00
C TRP A 14 9.64 -4.87 -1.86
N ALA A 15 10.16 -4.93 -0.64
CA ALA A 15 11.57 -5.24 -0.43
C ALA A 15 11.94 -6.64 -0.93
N GLY A 16 11.06 -7.63 -0.74
CA GLY A 16 11.22 -8.98 -1.27
C GLY A 16 11.13 -9.03 -2.80
N ALA A 17 10.19 -8.29 -3.39
CA ALA A 17 10.08 -8.16 -4.85
C ALA A 17 11.34 -7.52 -5.44
N ALA A 18 11.84 -6.43 -4.84
CA ALA A 18 13.07 -5.78 -5.25
C ALA A 18 14.30 -6.70 -5.17
N ALA A 19 14.34 -7.62 -4.19
CA ALA A 19 15.42 -8.58 -4.05
C ALA A 19 15.35 -9.76 -5.02
N ALA A 20 14.15 -10.17 -5.42
CA ALA A 20 13.92 -11.44 -6.11
C ALA A 20 13.50 -11.31 -7.58
N LEU A 21 12.93 -10.17 -7.99
CA LEU A 21 12.35 -9.99 -9.32
C LEU A 21 13.23 -9.08 -10.18
N PRO A 22 13.30 -9.33 -11.51
CA PRO A 22 14.00 -8.43 -12.41
C PRO A 22 13.26 -7.09 -12.52
N LEU A 23 14.00 -6.02 -12.85
CA LEU A 23 13.43 -4.67 -12.97
C LEU A 23 12.26 -4.61 -13.97
N SER A 24 12.27 -5.44 -15.01
CA SER A 24 11.17 -5.50 -15.99
C SER A 24 9.82 -5.89 -15.38
N ILE A 25 9.83 -6.66 -14.29
CA ILE A 25 8.61 -6.97 -13.53
C ILE A 25 8.26 -5.81 -12.61
N LEU A 26 9.25 -5.26 -11.89
CA LEU A 26 9.05 -4.15 -10.94
C LEU A 26 8.58 -2.86 -11.61
N THR A 27 8.79 -2.72 -12.92
CA THR A 27 8.39 -1.56 -13.71
C THR A 27 7.27 -1.88 -14.70
N PHE A 28 6.58 -3.02 -14.53
CA PHE A 28 5.41 -3.34 -15.33
C PHE A 28 4.30 -2.29 -15.09
N PRO A 29 3.64 -1.76 -16.15
CA PRO A 29 3.63 -2.24 -17.54
C PRO A 29 4.71 -1.64 -18.46
N ALA A 30 5.54 -0.71 -17.99
CA ALA A 30 6.61 -0.11 -18.80
C ALA A 30 7.78 -1.06 -19.10
N ALA A 31 8.02 -2.04 -18.22
CA ALA A 31 8.98 -3.15 -18.40
C ALA A 31 10.41 -2.70 -18.76
N GLN A 32 10.94 -1.76 -17.98
CA GLN A 32 12.29 -1.23 -18.14
C GLN A 32 13.38 -2.23 -17.73
N ILE A 33 14.60 -1.97 -18.20
CA ILE A 33 15.81 -2.74 -17.89
C ILE A 33 16.79 -1.83 -17.16
N GLY A 34 17.47 -2.32 -16.13
CA GLY A 34 18.37 -1.54 -15.28
C GLY A 34 18.30 -1.99 -13.82
N HIS A 35 18.60 -1.07 -12.90
CA HIS A 35 18.46 -1.23 -11.45
C HIS A 35 17.62 -0.10 -10.85
N LEU A 36 17.05 -0.33 -9.67
CA LEU A 36 16.42 0.72 -8.87
C LEU A 36 17.49 1.44 -8.05
N GLY A 37 17.40 2.77 -7.96
CA GLY A 37 18.25 3.51 -7.04
C GLY A 37 17.84 3.26 -5.57
N THR A 38 18.73 3.53 -4.63
CA THR A 38 18.43 3.41 -3.19
C THR A 38 17.21 4.24 -2.78
N VAL A 39 17.04 5.42 -3.37
CA VAL A 39 15.86 6.28 -3.08
C VAL A 39 14.57 5.61 -3.58
N ASP A 40 14.58 5.02 -4.78
CA ASP A 40 13.42 4.28 -5.31
C ASP A 40 13.06 3.09 -4.42
N LEU A 41 14.06 2.35 -3.93
CA LEU A 41 13.87 1.22 -3.03
C LEU A 41 13.21 1.67 -1.72
N LEU A 42 13.71 2.74 -1.10
CA LEU A 42 13.16 3.26 0.14
C LEU A 42 11.76 3.84 -0.05
N MET A 43 11.53 4.63 -1.11
CA MET A 43 10.23 5.23 -1.37
C MET A 43 9.19 4.17 -1.75
N GLY A 44 9.53 3.22 -2.61
CA GLY A 44 8.66 2.09 -2.94
C GLY A 44 8.27 1.27 -1.72
N THR A 45 9.10 1.19 -0.68
CA THR A 45 8.76 0.50 0.58
C THR A 45 7.59 1.21 1.29
N PHE A 46 7.69 2.52 1.48
CA PHE A 46 6.64 3.30 2.14
C PHE A 46 5.38 3.43 1.28
N LEU A 47 5.52 3.60 -0.03
CA LEU A 47 4.38 3.73 -0.94
C LEU A 47 3.62 2.41 -1.09
N THR A 48 4.31 1.26 -1.14
CA THR A 48 3.66 -0.06 -1.13
C THR A 48 2.96 -0.32 0.20
N ALA A 49 3.56 0.10 1.32
CA ALA A 49 2.92 0.01 2.65
C ALA A 49 1.64 0.84 2.73
N GLY A 50 1.64 2.06 2.17
CA GLY A 50 0.45 2.89 2.05
C GLY A 50 -0.60 2.29 1.11
N ALA A 51 -0.16 1.76 -0.04
CA ALA A 51 -1.03 1.15 -1.04
C ALA A 51 -1.72 -0.12 -0.56
N ALA A 52 -1.12 -0.82 0.41
CA ALA A 52 -1.77 -1.96 1.07
C ALA A 52 -3.07 -1.57 1.79
N LEU A 53 -3.32 -0.29 2.09
CA LEU A 53 -4.59 0.14 2.68
C LEU A 53 -5.69 0.45 1.66
N LEU A 54 -5.38 0.47 0.35
CA LEU A 54 -6.35 0.85 -0.67
C LEU A 54 -7.57 -0.09 -0.74
N PRO A 55 -7.44 -1.43 -0.61
CA PRO A 55 -8.61 -2.30 -0.60
C PRO A 55 -9.60 -1.98 0.53
N ASP A 56 -9.09 -1.57 1.69
CA ASP A 56 -9.88 -1.17 2.86
C ASP A 56 -10.58 0.18 2.70
N ALA A 57 -10.47 0.85 1.54
CA ALA A 57 -11.24 2.06 1.25
C ALA A 57 -12.77 1.82 1.29
N ASP A 58 -13.21 0.56 1.29
CA ASP A 58 -14.60 0.16 1.49
C ASP A 58 -15.02 0.01 2.96
N HIS A 59 -14.15 0.35 3.92
CA HIS A 59 -14.36 0.15 5.36
C HIS A 59 -14.36 1.51 6.11
N PRO A 60 -15.53 2.13 6.35
CA PRO A 60 -15.65 3.47 6.97
C PRO A 60 -15.11 3.57 8.41
N SER A 61 -14.87 2.45 9.08
CA SER A 61 -14.25 2.36 10.40
C SER A 61 -12.81 1.82 10.35
N GLY A 62 -12.23 1.75 9.15
CA GLY A 62 -10.88 1.26 8.88
C GLY A 62 -9.82 2.34 9.00
N THR A 63 -8.55 1.96 9.08
CA THR A 63 -7.42 2.89 9.26
C THR A 63 -7.40 3.98 8.18
N ILE A 64 -7.69 3.63 6.93
CA ILE A 64 -7.75 4.56 5.79
C ILE A 64 -8.81 5.66 5.96
N SER A 65 -9.99 5.31 6.49
CA SER A 65 -11.09 6.25 6.74
C SER A 65 -10.67 7.40 7.64
N HIS A 66 -9.79 7.13 8.59
CA HIS A 66 -9.33 8.11 9.55
C HIS A 66 -8.00 8.77 9.14
N ALA A 67 -7.38 8.50 7.99
CA ALA A 67 -6.05 9.04 7.70
C ALA A 67 -6.00 10.57 7.55
N LEU A 68 -6.99 11.18 6.87
CA LEU A 68 -7.06 12.63 6.59
C LEU A 68 -8.39 13.22 7.10
N GLY A 69 -8.91 12.68 8.21
CA GLY A 69 -10.12 13.16 8.86
C GLY A 69 -11.37 13.03 7.98
N PRO A 70 -12.20 14.09 7.84
CA PRO A 70 -13.51 13.99 7.20
C PRO A 70 -13.44 13.66 5.71
N ILE A 71 -12.33 13.99 5.05
CA ILE A 71 -12.13 13.75 3.61
C ILE A 71 -12.08 12.25 3.34
N THR A 72 -11.15 11.55 3.99
CA THR A 72 -11.01 10.09 3.83
C THR A 72 -12.22 9.35 4.35
N HIS A 73 -12.84 9.80 5.44
CA HIS A 73 -14.01 9.14 6.00
C HIS A 73 -15.22 9.22 5.07
N THR A 74 -15.45 10.38 4.46
CA THR A 74 -16.54 10.55 3.49
C THR A 74 -16.28 9.73 2.23
N ALA A 75 -15.05 9.75 1.71
CA ALA A 75 -14.65 8.91 0.59
C ALA A 75 -14.90 7.42 0.87
N CYS A 76 -14.53 6.93 2.05
CA CYS A 76 -14.73 5.52 2.41
C CYS A 76 -16.21 5.13 2.50
N LYS A 77 -17.10 6.01 2.97
CA LYS A 77 -18.55 5.76 2.95
C LYS A 77 -19.11 5.62 1.53
N ILE A 78 -18.66 6.49 0.62
CA ILE A 78 -19.07 6.44 -0.79
C ILE A 78 -18.54 5.16 -1.43
N ILE A 79 -17.25 4.87 -1.28
CA ILE A 79 -16.60 3.68 -1.84
C ILE A 79 -17.25 2.42 -1.30
N SER A 80 -17.51 2.32 0.01
CA SER A 80 -18.22 1.19 0.62
C SER A 80 -19.59 0.95 0.00
N THR A 81 -20.33 2.02 -0.31
CA THR A 81 -21.64 1.89 -0.95
C THR A 81 -21.52 1.42 -2.40
N VAL A 82 -20.60 2.00 -3.17
CA VAL A 82 -20.39 1.68 -4.59
C VAL A 82 -19.76 0.29 -4.78
N SER A 83 -18.88 -0.14 -3.87
CA SER A 83 -18.18 -1.42 -3.96
C SER A 83 -19.04 -2.62 -3.54
N GLY A 84 -20.24 -2.39 -2.97
CA GLY A 84 -21.10 -3.43 -2.41
C GLY A 84 -20.80 -3.78 -0.95
N GLY A 85 -20.06 -2.92 -0.23
CA GLY A 85 -19.67 -3.07 1.16
C GLY A 85 -18.28 -3.69 1.32
N HIS A 86 -17.90 -3.94 2.57
CA HIS A 86 -16.56 -4.45 2.89
C HIS A 86 -16.28 -5.83 2.26
N ARG A 87 -15.09 -6.01 1.69
CA ARG A 87 -14.60 -7.25 1.03
C ARG A 87 -15.32 -7.64 -0.25
N HIS A 88 -15.83 -6.66 -0.98
CA HIS A 88 -16.42 -6.83 -2.31
C HIS A 88 -15.49 -6.26 -3.38
N ALA A 89 -15.92 -5.25 -4.15
CA ALA A 89 -15.21 -4.83 -5.36
C ALA A 89 -13.75 -4.43 -5.10
N THR A 90 -13.45 -3.70 -4.01
CA THR A 90 -12.09 -3.27 -3.67
C THR A 90 -11.17 -4.41 -3.21
N HIS A 91 -11.72 -5.57 -2.89
CA HIS A 91 -10.99 -6.77 -2.48
C HIS A 91 -10.95 -7.83 -3.59
N SER A 92 -10.85 -7.37 -4.83
CA SER A 92 -10.82 -8.21 -6.04
C SER A 92 -9.53 -8.03 -6.84
N LEU A 93 -9.18 -9.03 -7.64
CA LEU A 93 -8.06 -8.93 -8.59
C LEU A 93 -8.33 -7.86 -9.65
N ALA A 94 -9.61 -7.61 -9.98
CA ALA A 94 -10.01 -6.51 -10.84
C ALA A 94 -9.65 -5.15 -10.23
N PHE A 95 -9.82 -4.98 -8.92
CA PHE A 95 -9.38 -3.76 -8.23
C PHE A 95 -7.86 -3.62 -8.22
N VAL A 96 -7.11 -4.70 -7.96
CA VAL A 96 -5.65 -4.69 -8.06
C VAL A 96 -5.22 -4.24 -9.46
N ALA A 97 -5.80 -4.81 -10.52
CA ALA A 97 -5.53 -4.36 -11.88
C ALA A 97 -5.93 -2.89 -12.10
N ALA A 98 -7.09 -2.47 -11.59
CA ALA A 98 -7.58 -1.10 -11.74
C ALA A 98 -6.67 -0.07 -11.08
N VAL A 99 -6.15 -0.32 -9.87
CA VAL A 99 -5.24 0.62 -9.20
C VAL A 99 -3.85 0.62 -9.85
N THR A 100 -3.36 -0.53 -10.33
CA THR A 100 -2.10 -0.62 -11.10
C THR A 100 -2.18 0.17 -12.40
N TYR A 101 -3.13 -0.18 -13.29
CA TYR A 101 -3.27 0.48 -14.58
C TYR A 101 -3.78 1.92 -14.46
N GLY A 102 -4.58 2.22 -13.43
CA GLY A 102 -5.01 3.58 -13.11
C GLY A 102 -3.85 4.47 -12.68
N THR A 103 -2.91 3.93 -11.88
CA THR A 103 -1.68 4.63 -11.51
C THR A 103 -0.83 4.91 -12.75
N TRP A 104 -0.57 3.88 -13.57
CA TRP A 104 0.17 4.03 -14.82
C TRP A 104 -0.47 5.06 -15.77
N ALA A 105 -1.81 5.01 -15.93
CA ALA A 105 -2.53 5.95 -16.77
C ALA A 105 -2.46 7.37 -16.22
N GLY A 106 -2.61 7.57 -14.91
CA GLY A 106 -2.49 8.88 -14.28
C GLY A 106 -1.10 9.49 -14.47
N GLU A 107 -0.04 8.71 -14.26
CA GLU A 107 1.33 9.16 -14.53
C GLU A 107 1.56 9.47 -16.01
N HIS A 108 1.01 8.67 -16.92
CA HIS A 108 1.24 8.84 -18.34
C HIS A 108 0.52 10.08 -18.90
N TRP A 109 -0.76 10.25 -18.55
CA TRP A 109 -1.67 11.24 -19.15
C TRP A 109 -1.82 12.53 -18.34
N VAL A 110 -1.80 12.46 -17.01
CA VAL A 110 -1.90 13.65 -16.14
C VAL A 110 -0.50 14.13 -15.73
N GLY A 111 0.46 13.21 -15.59
CA GLY A 111 1.86 13.54 -15.33
C GLY A 111 2.15 13.87 -13.87
N ARG A 112 3.16 14.73 -13.66
CA ARG A 112 3.79 15.00 -12.35
C ARG A 112 2.78 15.34 -11.25
N TRP A 113 1.76 16.14 -11.53
CA TRP A 113 0.76 16.53 -10.51
C TRP A 113 -0.05 15.36 -9.98
N PHE A 114 -0.37 14.38 -10.84
CA PHE A 114 -1.00 13.14 -10.39
C PHE A 114 -0.04 12.32 -9.54
N THR A 115 1.21 12.17 -9.99
CA THR A 115 2.25 11.42 -9.26
C THR A 115 2.43 11.97 -7.84
N LEU A 116 2.61 13.29 -7.69
CA LEU A 116 2.78 13.94 -6.39
C LEU A 116 1.53 13.81 -5.51
N GLY A 117 0.33 13.97 -6.10
CA GLY A 117 -0.93 13.81 -5.36
C GLY A 117 -1.13 12.38 -4.83
N LEU A 118 -0.82 11.38 -5.66
CA LEU A 118 -0.87 9.97 -5.28
C LEU A 118 0.15 9.65 -4.20
N VAL A 119 1.40 10.10 -4.35
CA VAL A 119 2.46 9.88 -3.35
C VAL A 119 2.12 10.53 -2.03
N PHE A 120 1.64 11.77 -2.03
CA PHE A 120 1.15 12.41 -0.80
C PHE A 120 0.09 11.56 -0.11
N PHE A 121 -0.90 11.08 -0.88
CA PHE A 121 -1.97 10.27 -0.34
C PHE A 121 -1.45 8.95 0.24
N LEU A 122 -0.64 8.19 -0.50
CA LEU A 122 -0.08 6.91 -0.05
C LEU A 122 0.85 7.07 1.16
N LEU A 123 1.66 8.13 1.21
CA LEU A 123 2.49 8.43 2.38
C LEU A 123 1.64 8.79 3.59
N ALA A 124 0.55 9.54 3.42
CA ALA A 124 -0.37 9.81 4.52
C ALA A 124 -0.99 8.51 5.08
N LEU A 125 -1.36 7.57 4.22
CA LEU A 125 -1.81 6.24 4.63
C LEU A 125 -0.72 5.46 5.35
N ALA A 126 0.51 5.46 4.82
CA ALA A 126 1.64 4.76 5.42
C ALA A 126 1.98 5.31 6.81
N VAL A 127 2.05 6.62 6.99
CA VAL A 127 2.32 7.27 8.28
C VAL A 127 1.27 6.85 9.33
N ARG A 128 0.00 6.88 8.95
CA ARG A 128 -1.11 6.46 9.81
C ARG A 128 -1.04 4.97 10.15
N ALA A 129 -0.81 4.12 9.16
CA ALA A 129 -0.83 2.66 9.32
C ALA A 129 0.39 2.14 10.09
N LEU A 130 1.56 2.74 9.89
CA LEU A 130 2.81 2.37 10.55
C LEU A 130 2.97 3.00 11.94
N ASN A 131 1.96 3.72 12.44
CA ASN A 131 1.98 4.40 13.74
C ASN A 131 3.11 5.44 13.87
N LEU A 132 3.45 6.12 12.78
CA LEU A 132 4.44 7.20 12.77
C LEU A 132 3.85 8.56 13.21
N CYS A 133 2.56 8.58 13.57
CA CYS A 133 1.86 9.71 14.15
C CYS A 133 1.33 9.39 15.55
N PRO A 134 1.05 10.41 16.39
CA PRO A 134 0.37 10.19 17.67
C PRO A 134 -0.96 9.43 17.51
N PRO A 135 -1.31 8.56 18.48
CA PRO A 135 -2.56 7.81 18.44
C PRO A 135 -3.77 8.74 18.52
N GLY A 136 -4.89 8.31 17.93
CA GLY A 136 -6.18 9.01 17.95
C GLY A 136 -6.44 9.92 16.74
N GLU A 137 -7.54 10.66 16.82
CA GLU A 137 -8.12 11.46 15.72
C GLU A 137 -8.10 12.97 16.03
N GLY A 138 -7.17 13.39 16.89
CA GLY A 138 -7.01 14.80 17.24
C GLY A 138 -6.19 15.57 16.20
N LEU A 139 -6.27 16.90 16.28
CA LEU A 139 -5.53 17.82 15.39
C LEU A 139 -4.04 17.47 15.29
N ARG A 140 -3.40 17.14 16.41
CA ARG A 140 -1.97 16.75 16.44
C ARG A 140 -1.67 15.53 15.57
N SER A 141 -2.57 14.55 15.50
CA SER A 141 -2.38 13.35 14.67
C SER A 141 -2.47 13.72 13.18
N TYR A 142 -3.52 14.45 12.79
CA TYR A 142 -3.72 14.88 11.40
C TYR A 142 -2.62 15.82 10.92
N THR A 143 -2.16 16.76 11.75
CA THR A 143 -1.05 17.65 11.39
C THR A 143 0.26 16.88 11.24
N THR A 144 0.56 15.92 12.12
CA THR A 144 1.74 15.05 11.94
C THR A 144 1.66 14.27 10.63
N ILE A 145 0.51 13.69 10.28
CA ILE A 145 0.33 12.98 9.00
C ILE A 145 0.56 13.90 7.82
N ALA A 146 -0.11 15.07 7.81
CA ALA A 146 0.01 16.02 6.72
C ALA A 146 1.45 16.50 6.55
N VAL A 147 2.14 16.86 7.64
CA VAL A 147 3.53 17.34 7.58
C VAL A 147 4.47 16.25 7.08
N LEU A 148 4.38 15.03 7.60
CA LEU A 148 5.26 13.93 7.16
C LEU A 148 4.98 13.52 5.71
N ALA A 149 3.70 13.46 5.30
CA ALA A 149 3.33 13.17 3.92
C ALA A 149 3.80 14.27 2.96
N VAL A 150 3.65 15.56 3.32
CA VAL A 150 4.17 16.68 2.51
C VAL A 150 5.70 16.61 2.43
N ALA A 151 6.40 16.38 3.54
CA ALA A 151 7.85 16.29 3.56
C ALA A 151 8.37 15.14 2.69
N GLY A 152 7.74 13.96 2.78
CA GLY A 152 8.08 12.81 1.93
C GLY A 152 7.73 13.03 0.45
N THR A 153 6.63 13.72 0.16
CA THR A 153 6.26 14.09 -1.22
C THR A 153 7.25 15.10 -1.80
N PHE A 154 7.67 16.09 -1.00
CA PHE A 154 8.70 17.04 -1.39
C PHE A 154 10.04 16.32 -1.64
N ALA A 155 10.41 15.37 -0.78
CA ALA A 155 11.60 14.55 -0.99
C ALA A 155 11.52 13.78 -2.33
N MET A 156 10.39 13.12 -2.59
CA MET A 156 10.15 12.47 -3.87
C MET A 156 10.31 13.45 -5.04
N ASP A 157 9.77 14.66 -4.91
CA ASP A 157 9.84 15.67 -5.96
C ASP A 157 11.28 16.03 -6.35
N GLN A 158 12.19 16.04 -5.37
CA GLN A 158 13.61 16.37 -5.57
C GLN A 158 14.47 15.20 -6.06
N TRP A 159 14.10 13.96 -5.76
CA TRP A 159 14.98 12.79 -5.94
C TRP A 159 14.44 11.69 -6.84
N ILE A 160 13.17 11.75 -7.27
CA ILE A 160 12.54 10.75 -8.14
C ILE A 160 12.05 11.40 -9.45
N SER A 161 12.05 10.58 -10.51
CA SER A 161 11.53 10.95 -11.84
C SER A 161 10.06 11.38 -11.80
N ASP A 162 9.62 12.14 -12.81
CA ASP A 162 8.21 12.57 -12.95
C ASP A 162 7.25 11.38 -13.06
N LYS A 163 7.74 10.30 -13.68
CA LYS A 163 7.00 9.08 -14.01
C LYS A 163 7.81 7.87 -13.51
N PRO A 164 7.87 7.63 -12.20
CA PRO A 164 8.56 6.47 -11.65
C PRO A 164 7.88 5.20 -12.16
N SER A 165 8.50 4.55 -13.15
CA SER A 165 7.94 3.37 -13.83
C SER A 165 7.59 2.21 -12.90
N TRP A 166 8.14 2.20 -11.68
CA TRP A 166 7.88 1.22 -10.64
C TRP A 166 6.68 1.53 -9.73
N LEU A 167 6.15 2.76 -9.75
CA LEU A 167 5.04 3.15 -8.87
C LEU A 167 3.74 2.39 -9.19
N PRO A 168 3.33 2.15 -10.46
CA PRO A 168 2.17 1.32 -10.75
C PRO A 168 2.26 -0.08 -10.15
N PHE A 169 3.42 -0.73 -10.28
CA PHE A 169 3.67 -2.04 -9.68
C PHE A 169 3.64 -1.98 -8.15
N SER A 170 4.26 -0.97 -7.53
CA SER A 170 4.24 -0.75 -6.08
C SER A 170 2.80 -0.63 -5.55
N VAL A 171 1.95 0.15 -6.23
CA VAL A 171 0.54 0.31 -5.83
C VAL A 171 -0.22 -1.01 -5.95
N GLY A 172 -0.07 -1.70 -7.08
CA GLY A 172 -0.67 -3.01 -7.31
C GLY A 172 -0.23 -4.08 -6.31
N LEU A 173 1.07 -4.13 -6.03
CA LEU A 173 1.66 -5.08 -5.10
C LEU A 173 1.17 -4.85 -3.67
N GLY A 174 1.03 -3.59 -3.25
CA GLY A 174 0.46 -3.26 -1.94
C GLY A 174 -0.98 -3.77 -1.82
N ALA A 175 -1.83 -3.45 -2.80
CA ALA A 175 -3.20 -3.96 -2.83
C ALA A 175 -3.24 -5.50 -2.85
N LEU A 176 -2.40 -6.14 -3.65
CA LEU A 176 -2.30 -7.60 -3.72
C LEU A 176 -1.87 -8.21 -2.37
N ALA A 177 -0.88 -7.64 -1.70
CA ALA A 177 -0.40 -8.10 -0.39
C ALA A 177 -1.52 -8.03 0.66
N HIS A 178 -2.37 -6.99 0.62
CA HIS A 178 -3.56 -6.90 1.46
C HIS A 178 -4.55 -8.04 1.18
N LEU A 179 -4.91 -8.25 -0.10
CA LEU A 179 -5.83 -9.32 -0.50
C LEU A 179 -5.31 -10.70 -0.09
N ILE A 180 -4.01 -10.97 -0.24
CA ILE A 180 -3.37 -12.20 0.22
C ILE A 180 -3.54 -12.33 1.73
N GLY A 181 -3.20 -11.29 2.50
CA GLY A 181 -3.35 -11.27 3.95
C GLY A 181 -4.79 -11.57 4.40
N ASP A 182 -5.79 -10.98 3.75
CA ASP A 182 -7.18 -11.24 4.06
C ASP A 182 -7.66 -12.63 3.63
N CYS A 183 -7.14 -13.18 2.53
CA CYS A 183 -7.42 -14.55 2.11
C CYS A 183 -6.85 -15.58 3.09
N LEU A 184 -5.82 -15.25 3.87
CA LEU A 184 -5.29 -16.14 4.92
C LEU A 184 -6.20 -16.24 6.16
N THR A 185 -7.29 -15.45 6.20
CA THR A 185 -8.26 -15.44 7.30
C THR A 185 -9.50 -16.29 7.02
N ASP A 186 -10.23 -16.66 8.07
CA ASP A 186 -11.54 -17.35 7.98
C ASP A 186 -12.57 -16.60 7.14
N ARG A 187 -12.47 -15.26 7.11
CA ARG A 187 -13.38 -14.38 6.38
C ARG A 187 -13.10 -14.39 4.87
N GLY A 188 -11.83 -14.45 4.45
CA GLY A 188 -11.44 -14.42 3.04
C GLY A 188 -11.90 -13.18 2.26
N CYS A 189 -11.74 -13.22 0.93
CA CYS A 189 -12.12 -12.17 -0.03
C CYS A 189 -12.80 -12.73 -1.29
N ARG A 190 -13.53 -11.87 -2.01
CA ARG A 190 -14.10 -12.19 -3.33
C ARG A 190 -13.13 -11.79 -4.44
N LEU A 191 -12.08 -12.59 -4.64
CA LEU A 191 -11.00 -12.28 -5.60
C LEU A 191 -11.52 -12.07 -7.04
N PHE A 192 -12.60 -12.77 -7.41
CA PHE A 192 -13.21 -12.72 -8.73
C PHE A 192 -14.53 -11.92 -8.76
N TRP A 193 -14.75 -11.02 -7.79
CA TRP A 193 -15.90 -10.10 -7.81
C TRP A 193 -16.06 -9.48 -9.22
N PRO A 194 -17.28 -9.45 -9.82
CA PRO A 194 -18.59 -9.64 -9.18
C PRO A 194 -19.06 -11.10 -9.06
N LEU A 195 -18.25 -12.09 -9.43
CA LEU A 195 -18.61 -13.49 -9.19
C LEU A 195 -18.63 -13.79 -7.69
N ASP A 196 -19.63 -14.54 -7.23
CA ASP A 196 -19.81 -14.93 -5.82
C ASP A 196 -18.87 -16.07 -5.37
N ILE A 197 -17.61 -16.00 -5.76
CA ILE A 197 -16.56 -16.95 -5.39
C ILE A 197 -15.72 -16.32 -4.28
N ARG A 198 -15.77 -16.91 -3.07
CA ARG A 198 -14.99 -16.46 -1.91
C ARG A 198 -13.77 -17.35 -1.73
N THR A 199 -12.59 -16.75 -1.82
CA THR A 199 -11.30 -17.43 -1.61
C THR A 199 -10.86 -17.23 -0.16
N ARG A 200 -10.51 -18.34 0.50
CA ARG A 200 -9.95 -18.36 1.86
C ARG A 200 -9.03 -19.57 2.05
N ILE A 201 -7.94 -19.36 2.76
CA ILE A 201 -6.97 -20.35 3.20
C ILE A 201 -6.74 -20.08 4.69
N PRO A 202 -7.62 -20.58 5.57
CA PRO A 202 -7.65 -20.18 6.98
C PRO A 202 -6.44 -20.73 7.73
N ILE A 203 -5.35 -19.97 7.73
CA ILE A 203 -4.13 -20.22 8.51
C ILE A 203 -4.13 -19.29 9.74
N ILE A 204 -4.86 -18.18 9.66
CA ILE A 204 -4.96 -17.15 10.70
C ILE A 204 -6.44 -16.97 11.05
N ASP A 205 -6.83 -17.14 12.32
CA ASP A 205 -8.23 -16.96 12.75
C ASP A 205 -8.79 -15.58 12.37
N ARG A 206 -8.03 -14.51 12.66
CA ARG A 206 -8.41 -13.13 12.36
C ARG A 206 -7.21 -12.21 12.23
N THR A 207 -7.31 -11.25 11.30
CA THR A 207 -6.38 -10.13 11.16
C THR A 207 -6.46 -9.14 12.33
N GLY A 208 -5.33 -8.51 12.65
CA GLY A 208 -5.16 -7.56 13.74
C GLY A 208 -5.11 -8.18 15.14
N ASN A 209 -4.80 -9.47 15.26
CA ASN A 209 -4.72 -10.14 16.56
C ASN A 209 -3.40 -9.83 17.31
N LYS A 210 -3.29 -10.23 18.59
CA LYS A 210 -2.09 -9.95 19.40
C LYS A 210 -0.83 -10.59 18.83
N VAL A 211 -0.91 -11.81 18.33
CA VAL A 211 0.24 -12.51 17.72
C VAL A 211 0.69 -11.77 16.47
N GLU A 212 -0.24 -11.36 15.63
CA GLU A 212 0.08 -10.63 14.41
C GLU A 212 0.72 -9.26 14.69
N THR A 213 0.23 -8.58 15.72
CA THR A 213 0.76 -7.26 16.12
C THR A 213 2.14 -7.38 16.78
N TRP A 214 2.34 -8.37 17.65
CA TRP A 214 3.55 -8.47 18.47
C TRP A 214 4.63 -9.40 17.91
N VAL A 215 4.30 -10.26 16.94
CA VAL A 215 5.23 -11.23 16.36
C VAL A 215 5.32 -11.04 14.85
N ILE A 216 4.21 -11.12 14.12
CA ILE A 216 4.24 -11.12 12.65
C ILE A 216 4.68 -9.76 12.10
N SER A 217 4.10 -8.66 12.60
CA SER A 217 4.42 -7.31 12.10
C SER A 217 5.89 -6.94 12.37
N PRO A 218 6.48 -7.20 13.56
CA PRO A 218 7.92 -7.05 13.77
C PRO A 218 8.78 -7.92 12.84
N LEU A 219 8.38 -9.17 12.58
CA LEU A 219 9.08 -10.04 11.63
C LEU A 219 9.04 -9.47 10.21
N PHE A 220 7.91 -8.89 9.79
CA PHE A 220 7.82 -8.22 8.49
C PHE A 220 8.74 -7.01 8.41
N VAL A 221 8.85 -6.21 9.47
CA VAL A 221 9.80 -5.09 9.53
C VAL A 221 11.24 -5.59 9.45
N LEU A 222 11.62 -6.60 10.23
CA LEU A 222 12.97 -7.19 10.19
C LEU A 222 13.29 -7.78 8.81
N GLY A 223 12.33 -8.49 8.19
CA GLY A 223 12.47 -9.02 6.85
C GLY A 223 12.62 -7.91 5.80
N THR A 224 11.87 -6.81 5.95
CA THR A 224 11.99 -5.63 5.08
C THR A 224 13.40 -5.05 5.16
N LEU A 225 13.90 -4.83 6.38
CA LEU A 225 15.25 -4.30 6.61
C LEU A 225 16.34 -5.23 6.06
N ALA A 226 16.21 -6.54 6.27
CA ALA A 226 17.15 -7.53 5.77
C ALA A 226 17.17 -7.58 4.23
N ALA A 227 15.99 -7.57 3.60
CA ALA A 227 15.87 -7.55 2.15
C ALA A 227 16.44 -6.26 1.55
N LEU A 228 16.08 -5.09 2.10
CA LEU A 228 16.63 -3.81 1.64
C LEU A 228 18.15 -3.75 1.80
N TRP A 229 18.67 -4.20 2.94
CA TRP A 229 20.11 -4.31 3.16
C TRP A 229 20.78 -5.16 2.08
N TYR A 230 20.21 -6.33 1.78
CA TYR A 230 20.72 -7.23 0.75
C TYR A 230 20.74 -6.55 -0.63
N VAL A 231 19.63 -5.96 -1.08
CA VAL A 231 19.56 -5.30 -2.40
C VAL A 231 20.57 -4.16 -2.49
N ILE A 232 20.60 -3.26 -1.51
CA ILE A 232 21.46 -2.08 -1.52
C ILE A 232 22.94 -2.46 -1.55
N THR A 233 23.33 -3.58 -0.93
CA THR A 233 24.74 -3.99 -0.83
C THR A 233 25.20 -4.95 -1.93
N HIS A 234 24.29 -5.67 -2.60
CA HIS A 234 24.63 -6.73 -3.57
C HIS A 234 24.08 -6.49 -4.98
N GLN A 235 23.18 -5.53 -5.18
CA GLN A 235 22.63 -5.18 -6.49
C GLN A 235 22.74 -3.66 -6.75
N PRO A 236 23.98 -3.13 -6.84
CA PRO A 236 24.20 -1.70 -7.11
C PRO A 236 23.83 -1.28 -8.53
#